data_AF-A0A0A2M344-F1
#
_entry.id   AF-A0A0A2M344-F1
#
_cell.length_a   1.000
_cell.length_b   1.000
_cell.length_c   1.000
_cell.angle_alpha   90.00
_cell.angle_beta   90.00
_cell.angle_gamma   90.00
#
_symmetry.space_group_name_H-M   'P 1'
#
loop_
_entity.id
_entity.type
_entity.pdbx_description
1 polymer ?
#
loop_
_entity_poly.entity_id
_entity_poly.type
_entity_poly.pdbx_seq_one_letter_code
_entity_poly.pdbx_strand_id
1 'polypeptide(L)'
;MGIIIYPFLIMNAILVLISIIMIIKSTLKENIEVKHCIYGFFVSFLIYSVLYIDYKFSTSAYPLGTYFMFPFFMIFIPFIIGLSTRFSKHIIGKWISKVFLYSVIFSGLFIIFFQNYTFYIIDFLGIPKHF
;
A
#
# COMPACT_ATOMS: atom_id res chain seq x y z
N MET A 1 -17.70 12.64 -9.71
CA MET A 1 -16.28 12.26 -9.49
C MET A 1 -16.11 11.14 -8.47
N GLY A 2 -16.79 11.16 -7.32
CA GLY A 2 -16.73 10.05 -6.33
C GLY A 2 -17.11 8.67 -6.90
N ILE A 3 -18.02 8.61 -7.87
CA ILE A 3 -18.48 7.35 -8.50
C ILE A 3 -17.34 6.58 -9.20
N ILE A 4 -16.33 7.26 -9.75
CA ILE A 4 -15.21 6.59 -10.46
C ILE A 4 -14.13 6.12 -9.46
N ILE A 5 -13.92 6.87 -8.38
CA ILE A 5 -12.91 6.57 -7.35
C ILE A 5 -13.39 5.43 -6.43
N TYR A 6 -14.69 5.37 -6.16
CA TYR A 6 -15.28 4.46 -5.20
C TYR A 6 -15.03 2.96 -5.50
N PRO A 7 -15.19 2.47 -6.75
CA PRO A 7 -14.81 1.10 -7.11
C PRO A 7 -13.35 0.78 -6.82
N PHE A 8 -12.44 1.74 -7.06
CA PHE A 8 -11.01 1.55 -6.82
C PHE A 8 -10.71 1.45 -5.32
N LEU A 9 -11.32 2.30 -4.50
CA LEU A 9 -11.17 2.23 -3.05
C LEU A 9 -11.74 0.93 -2.47
N ILE A 10 -12.90 0.49 -2.94
CA ILE A 10 -13.48 -0.82 -2.55
C ILE A 10 -12.53 -1.95 -2.91
N MET A 11 -12.00 -1.95 -4.14
CA MET A 11 -11.05 -2.97 -4.58
C MET A 11 -9.84 -3.01 -3.64
N ASN A 12 -9.25 -1.86 -3.30
CA ASN A 12 -8.11 -1.79 -2.39
C ASN A 12 -8.44 -2.27 -0.98
N ALA A 13 -9.62 -1.93 -0.45
CA ALA A 13 -10.09 -2.44 0.84
C ALA A 13 -10.22 -3.98 0.83
N ILE A 14 -10.74 -4.56 -0.26
CA ILE A 14 -10.81 -6.01 -0.45
C ILE A 14 -9.40 -6.62 -0.46
N LEU A 15 -8.43 -6.02 -1.16
CA LEU A 15 -7.05 -6.51 -1.20
C LEU A 15 -6.38 -6.48 0.19
N VAL A 16 -6.64 -5.44 0.98
CA VAL A 16 -6.17 -5.34 2.37
C VAL A 16 -6.79 -6.47 3.22
N LEU A 17 -8.10 -6.68 3.12
CA LEU A 17 -8.78 -7.78 3.83
C LEU A 17 -8.24 -9.15 3.43
N ILE A 18 -8.03 -9.40 2.14
CA ILE A 18 -7.42 -10.64 1.65
C ILE A 18 -6.03 -10.82 2.25
N SER A 19 -5.22 -9.75 2.29
CA SER A 19 -3.87 -9.79 2.87
C SER A 19 -3.89 -10.15 4.36
N ILE A 20 -4.82 -9.56 5.13
CA ILE A 20 -5.03 -9.90 6.55
C ILE A 20 -5.36 -11.39 6.69
N ILE A 21 -6.34 -11.89 5.93
CA ILE A 21 -6.74 -13.31 5.97
C ILE A 21 -5.57 -14.22 5.62
N MET A 22 -4.76 -13.85 4.63
CA MET A 22 -3.59 -14.62 4.20
C MET A 22 -2.53 -14.68 5.30
N ILE A 23 -2.23 -13.56 5.95
CA ILE A 23 -1.27 -13.48 7.06
C ILE A 23 -1.76 -14.29 8.26
N ILE A 24 -3.04 -14.18 8.64
CA ILE A 24 -3.61 -14.97 9.75
C ILE A 24 -3.49 -16.47 9.45
N LYS A 25 -3.86 -16.90 8.23
CA LYS A 25 -3.73 -18.33 7.83
C LYS A 25 -2.28 -18.81 7.83
N SER A 26 -1.33 -17.97 7.40
CA SER A 26 0.10 -18.30 7.41
C SER A 26 0.66 -18.35 8.85
N THR A 27 0.20 -17.45 9.71
CA THR A 27 0.53 -17.36 11.14
C THR A 27 0.09 -18.60 11.92
N LEU A 28 -1.11 -19.12 11.64
CA LEU A 28 -1.60 -20.32 12.31
C LEU A 28 -0.83 -21.59 11.92
N LYS A 29 -0.11 -21.57 10.78
CA LYS A 29 0.62 -22.72 10.23
C LYS A 29 2.13 -22.65 10.46
N GLU A 30 2.68 -21.47 10.65
CA GLU A 30 4.13 -21.22 10.74
C GLU A 30 4.41 -20.21 11.85
N ASN A 31 5.51 -20.37 12.59
CA ASN A 31 5.91 -19.41 13.63
C ASN A 31 6.00 -17.99 13.03
N ILE A 32 5.25 -17.05 13.63
CA ILE A 32 5.35 -15.63 13.27
C ILE A 32 6.71 -15.13 13.69
N GLU A 33 7.52 -14.72 12.72
CA GLU A 33 8.64 -13.85 13.04
C GLU A 33 8.16 -12.39 12.97
N VAL A 34 8.20 -11.71 14.12
CA VAL A 34 7.97 -10.26 14.27
C VAL A 34 8.78 -9.46 13.24
N LYS A 35 9.91 -9.99 12.82
CA LYS A 35 10.75 -9.46 11.74
C LYS A 35 9.94 -9.15 10.47
N HIS A 36 9.06 -10.05 10.00
CA HIS A 36 8.28 -9.80 8.78
C HIS A 36 7.35 -8.60 8.92
N CYS A 37 6.78 -8.42 10.11
CA CYS A 37 5.93 -7.28 10.44
C CYS A 37 6.73 -5.97 10.37
N ILE A 38 7.90 -5.93 11.02
CA ILE A 38 8.80 -4.77 11.01
C ILE A 38 9.24 -4.42 9.59
N TYR A 39 9.71 -5.41 8.81
CA TYR A 39 10.10 -5.18 7.43
C TYR A 39 8.93 -4.74 6.54
N GLY A 40 7.73 -5.29 6.76
CA GLY A 40 6.52 -4.86 6.04
C GLY A 40 6.19 -3.40 6.32
N PHE A 41 6.31 -2.96 7.58
CA PHE A 41 6.16 -1.54 7.94
C PHE A 41 7.19 -0.67 7.20
N PHE A 42 8.48 -1.05 7.23
CA PHE A 42 9.52 -0.29 6.52
C PHE A 42 9.29 -0.22 5.01
N VAL A 43 8.84 -1.31 4.36
CA VAL A 43 8.50 -1.29 2.93
C VAL A 43 7.34 -0.32 2.67
N SER A 44 6.27 -0.37 3.47
CA SER A 44 5.14 0.56 3.30
C SER A 44 5.57 2.03 3.48
N PHE A 45 6.42 2.29 4.46
CA PHE A 45 6.93 3.62 4.75
C PHE A 45 7.88 4.13 3.66
N LEU A 46 8.71 3.25 3.10
CA LEU A 46 9.63 3.59 2.00
C LEU A 46 8.85 3.94 0.74
N ILE A 47 7.84 3.13 0.37
CA ILE A 47 6.97 3.43 -0.78
C ILE A 47 6.27 4.77 -0.57
N TYR A 48 5.70 5.00 0.62
CA TYR A 48 5.08 6.29 0.95
C TYR A 48 6.06 7.45 0.81
N SER A 49 7.26 7.32 1.36
CA SER A 49 8.29 8.38 1.33
C SER A 49 8.68 8.75 -0.09
N VAL A 50 8.82 7.75 -0.97
CA VAL A 50 9.10 7.98 -2.41
C VAL A 50 7.96 8.75 -3.07
N LEU A 51 6.70 8.34 -2.85
CA LEU A 51 5.53 9.06 -3.38
C LEU A 51 5.45 10.48 -2.82
N TYR A 52 5.68 10.67 -1.53
CA TYR A 52 5.66 11.98 -0.89
C TYR A 52 6.70 12.91 -1.51
N ILE A 53 7.93 12.42 -1.73
CA ILE A 53 9.01 13.17 -2.38
C ILE A 53 8.61 13.53 -3.81
N ASP A 54 8.07 12.58 -4.57
CA ASP A 54 7.60 12.81 -5.95
C ASP A 54 6.57 13.94 -6.02
N TYR A 55 5.54 13.91 -5.15
CA TYR A 55 4.56 14.99 -5.07
C TYR A 55 5.19 16.31 -4.61
N LYS A 56 6.11 16.30 -3.64
CA LYS A 56 6.77 17.52 -3.14
C LYS A 56 7.57 18.26 -4.21
N PHE A 57 8.17 17.53 -5.15
CA PHE A 57 8.92 18.12 -6.26
C PHE A 57 8.09 18.31 -7.53
N SER A 58 6.82 17.93 -7.50
CA SER A 58 5.90 18.14 -8.63
C SER A 58 5.50 19.60 -8.74
N THR A 59 5.64 20.18 -9.93
CA THR A 59 5.23 21.56 -10.22
C THR A 59 3.71 21.73 -10.24
N SER A 60 2.99 20.65 -10.54
CA SER A 60 1.55 20.63 -10.71
C SER A 60 1.06 19.19 -10.77
N ALA A 61 -0.12 18.93 -10.22
CA ALA A 61 -0.64 17.57 -10.14
C ALA A 61 -2.14 17.52 -10.47
N TYR A 62 -2.56 16.40 -11.05
CA TYR A 62 -3.98 16.10 -11.20
C TYR A 62 -4.55 15.68 -9.85
N PRO A 63 -5.63 16.33 -9.36
CA PRO A 63 -6.23 16.01 -8.07
C PRO A 63 -6.67 14.55 -7.94
N LEU A 64 -7.10 13.95 -9.04
CA LEU A 64 -7.52 12.55 -9.09
C LEU A 64 -6.32 11.58 -9.06
N GLY A 65 -5.14 12.04 -9.46
CA GLY A 65 -3.93 11.24 -9.50
C GLY A 65 -3.60 10.64 -8.13
N THR A 66 -3.81 11.36 -7.04
CA THR A 66 -3.52 10.88 -5.68
C THR A 66 -4.38 9.67 -5.30
N TYR A 67 -5.64 9.66 -5.71
CA TYR A 67 -6.60 8.58 -5.46
C TYR A 67 -6.28 7.29 -6.23
N PHE A 68 -5.46 7.38 -7.28
CA PHE A 68 -4.98 6.22 -8.03
C PHE A 68 -3.56 5.83 -7.63
N MET A 69 -2.63 6.79 -7.59
CA MET A 69 -1.20 6.56 -7.32
C MET A 69 -0.99 5.91 -5.96
N PHE A 70 -1.56 6.47 -4.88
CA PHE A 70 -1.34 5.94 -3.53
C PHE A 70 -1.84 4.50 -3.40
N PRO A 71 -3.10 4.17 -3.71
CA PRO A 71 -3.53 2.78 -3.57
C PRO A 71 -2.86 1.84 -4.58
N PHE A 72 -2.54 2.30 -5.80
CA PHE A 72 -1.84 1.47 -6.77
C PHE A 72 -0.43 1.07 -6.30
N PHE A 73 0.39 2.05 -5.89
CA PHE A 73 1.77 1.79 -5.47
C PHE A 73 1.88 1.22 -4.06
N MET A 74 1.01 1.61 -3.13
CA MET A 74 1.11 1.17 -1.73
C MET A 74 0.34 -0.12 -1.45
N ILE A 75 -0.69 -0.47 -2.23
CA ILE A 75 -1.53 -1.66 -2.03
C ILE A 75 -1.39 -2.61 -3.21
N PHE A 76 -1.74 -2.19 -4.43
CA PHE A 76 -1.88 -3.10 -5.56
C PHE A 76 -0.54 -3.77 -5.97
N ILE A 77 0.52 -2.99 -6.17
CA ILE A 77 1.84 -3.53 -6.52
C ILE A 77 2.39 -4.45 -5.41
N PRO A 78 2.45 -4.02 -4.13
CA PRO A 78 2.86 -4.88 -3.03
C PRO A 78 2.03 -6.17 -2.93
N PHE A 79 0.72 -6.09 -3.16
CA PHE A 79 -0.16 -7.25 -3.13
C PHE A 79 0.20 -8.26 -4.22
N ILE A 80 0.41 -7.82 -5.46
CA ILE A 80 0.80 -8.70 -6.57
C ILE A 80 2.14 -9.36 -6.29
N ILE A 81 3.13 -8.62 -5.80
CA ILE A 81 4.45 -9.16 -5.43
C ILE A 81 4.28 -10.19 -4.31
N GLY A 82 3.51 -9.85 -3.27
CA GLY A 82 3.23 -10.74 -2.14
C GLY A 82 2.55 -12.04 -2.58
N LEU A 83 1.57 -11.95 -3.48
CA LEU A 83 0.81 -13.09 -3.98
C LEU A 83 1.65 -13.98 -4.91
N SER A 84 2.36 -13.39 -5.87
CA SER A 84 3.20 -14.12 -6.83
C SER A 84 4.33 -14.89 -6.15
N THR A 85 4.95 -14.30 -5.12
CA THR A 85 6.05 -14.94 -4.38
C THR A 85 5.59 -15.95 -3.34
N ARG A 86 4.29 -15.98 -2.99
CA ARG A 86 3.73 -16.89 -1.98
C ARG A 86 3.91 -18.36 -2.32
N PHE A 87 3.76 -18.70 -3.59
CA PHE A 87 3.84 -20.08 -4.08
C PHE A 87 5.27 -20.54 -4.34
N SER A 88 6.27 -19.70 -4.02
CA SER A 88 7.66 -20.06 -4.16
C SER A 88 8.04 -21.20 -3.23
N LYS A 89 8.79 -22.18 -3.76
CA LYS A 89 9.39 -23.26 -2.98
C LYS A 89 10.57 -22.76 -2.14
N HIS A 90 11.19 -21.64 -2.54
CA HIS A 90 12.34 -21.07 -1.84
C HIS A 90 11.93 -20.30 -0.58
N ILE A 91 12.72 -20.45 0.48
CA ILE A 91 12.51 -19.76 1.76
C ILE A 91 12.46 -18.23 1.59
N ILE A 92 13.31 -17.68 0.71
CA ILE A 92 13.37 -16.25 0.41
C ILE A 92 12.06 -15.78 -0.22
N GLY A 93 11.46 -16.55 -1.14
CA GLY A 93 10.19 -16.17 -1.77
C GLY A 93 9.04 -16.13 -0.76
N LYS A 94 8.99 -17.10 0.15
CA LYS A 94 8.02 -17.10 1.26
C LYS A 94 8.22 -15.91 2.20
N TRP A 95 9.48 -15.56 2.48
CA TRP A 95 9.83 -14.40 3.30
C TRP A 95 9.38 -13.09 2.65
N ILE A 96 9.71 -12.89 1.37
CA ILE A 96 9.27 -11.74 0.56
C ILE A 96 7.74 -11.65 0.56
N SER A 97 7.06 -12.77 0.32
CA SER A 97 5.60 -12.82 0.33
C SER A 97 5.00 -12.26 1.61
N LYS A 98 5.48 -12.72 2.77
CA LYS A 98 5.02 -12.24 4.08
C LYS A 98 5.28 -10.75 4.27
N VAL A 99 6.48 -10.28 3.95
CA VAL A 99 6.86 -8.87 4.09
C VAL A 99 5.95 -7.97 3.27
N PHE A 100 5.71 -8.32 2.00
CA PHE A 100 4.85 -7.52 1.12
C PHE A 100 3.37 -7.58 1.54
N LEU A 101 2.87 -8.72 2.02
CA LEU A 101 1.51 -8.79 2.57
C LEU A 101 1.34 -7.95 3.84
N TYR A 102 2.33 -7.93 4.75
CA TYR A 102 2.34 -7.00 5.88
C TYR A 102 2.39 -5.54 5.41
N SER A 103 3.21 -5.23 4.39
CA SER A 103 3.26 -3.89 3.80
C SER A 103 1.89 -3.46 3.28
N VAL A 104 1.12 -4.34 2.63
CA VAL A 104 -0.25 -4.01 2.18
C VAL A 104 -1.15 -3.64 3.35
N ILE A 105 -1.07 -4.37 4.46
CA ILE A 105 -1.87 -4.10 5.66
C ILE A 105 -1.51 -2.72 6.23
N PHE A 106 -0.20 -2.45 6.41
CA PHE A 106 0.26 -1.16 6.91
C PHE A 106 -0.11 -0.01 5.97
N SER A 107 0.03 -0.19 4.66
CA SER A 107 -0.42 0.77 3.65
C SER A 107 -1.91 1.07 3.76
N GLY A 108 -2.75 0.03 3.95
CA GLY A 108 -4.18 0.18 4.17
C GLY A 108 -4.48 1.01 5.41
N LEU A 109 -3.86 0.68 6.55
CA LEU A 109 -4.00 1.46 7.78
C LEU A 109 -3.52 2.89 7.61
N PHE A 110 -2.39 3.09 6.92
CA PHE A 110 -1.81 4.40 6.68
C PHE A 110 -2.76 5.28 5.86
N ILE A 111 -3.32 4.76 4.77
CA ILE A 111 -4.31 5.48 3.96
C ILE A 111 -5.56 5.83 4.78
N ILE A 112 -6.04 4.92 5.64
CA ILE A 112 -7.25 5.14 6.45
C ILE A 112 -7.03 6.21 7.53
N PHE A 113 -5.92 6.14 8.26
CA PHE A 113 -5.64 7.03 9.39
C PHE A 113 -5.01 8.36 8.97
N PHE A 114 -4.29 8.40 7.84
CA PHE A 114 -3.55 9.56 7.35
C PHE A 114 -4.06 10.02 5.98
N GLN A 115 -5.38 10.11 5.82
CA GLN A 115 -6.04 10.51 4.57
C GLN A 115 -5.56 11.88 4.05
N ASN A 116 -5.32 12.83 4.97
CA ASN A 116 -4.82 14.16 4.61
C ASN A 116 -3.42 14.13 3.99
N TYR A 117 -2.61 13.15 4.39
CA TYR A 117 -1.23 12.98 3.92
C TYR A 117 -1.12 12.06 2.70
N THR A 118 -2.24 11.52 2.21
CA THR A 118 -2.32 10.64 1.04
C THR A 118 -3.24 11.23 -0.02
N PHE A 119 -4.56 11.25 0.20
CA PHE A 119 -5.53 11.72 -0.77
C PHE A 119 -5.55 13.24 -0.93
N TYR A 120 -5.35 13.98 0.16
CA TYR A 120 -5.30 15.44 0.15
C TYR A 120 -3.86 15.98 0.15
N ILE A 121 -2.87 15.17 -0.26
CA ILE A 121 -1.46 15.58 -0.27
C ILE A 121 -1.21 16.83 -1.13
N ILE A 122 -1.94 16.98 -2.24
CA ILE A 122 -1.84 18.15 -3.13
C ILE A 122 -2.26 19.42 -2.39
N ASP A 123 -3.36 19.35 -1.63
CA ASP A 123 -3.84 20.46 -0.80
C ASP A 123 -2.89 20.73 0.38
N PHE A 124 -2.40 19.66 1.01
CA PHE A 124 -1.46 19.73 2.13
C PHE A 124 -0.12 20.39 1.75
N LEU A 125 0.39 20.09 0.55
CA LEU A 125 1.64 20.64 0.03
C LEU A 125 1.46 21.96 -0.73
N GLY A 126 0.22 22.43 -0.92
CA GLY A 126 -0.07 23.64 -1.69
C GLY A 126 0.29 23.52 -3.18
N ILE A 127 0.25 22.31 -3.74
CA ILE A 127 0.63 22.05 -5.13
C ILE A 127 -0.47 22.60 -6.06
N PRO A 128 -0.11 23.36 -7.12
CA PRO A 128 -1.05 23.81 -8.13
C PRO A 128 -1.80 22.64 -8.79
N LYS A 129 -3.12 22.74 -8.88
CA LYS A 129 -3.99 21.72 -9.48
C LYS A 129 -4.15 21.97 -10.98
N HIS A 130 -3.95 20.93 -11.79
CA HIS A 130 -4.43 20.94 -13.18
C HIS A 130 -5.95 20.72 -13.20
N PHE A 131 -6.67 21.63 -13.84
CA PHE A 131 -8.12 21.54 -14.09
C PHE A 131 -8.41 21.21 -15.55
#